data_AF-A0A3G9JK23-F1
#
_entry.id   AF-A0A3G9JK23-F1
#
_cell.length_a   1.000
_cell.length_b   1.000
_cell.length_c   1.000
_cell.angle_alpha   90.00
_cell.angle_beta   90.00
_cell.angle_gamma   90.00
#
_symmetry.space_group_name_H-M   'P 1'
#
loop_
_entity.id
_entity.type
_entity.pdbx_description
1 polymer ?
#
loop_
_entity_poly.entity_id
_entity_poly.type
_entity_poly.pdbx_seq_one_letter_code
_entity_poly.pdbx_strand_id
1 'polypeptide(L)'
;MNTRTLSEITQLQFINFIPEGETLKKLIEEIVQIYKHETIGQFPYKDFRQLEHDFTEEFRKNAPHELITADFNTYMMFIYGLSSGGIVMKLEDPLERYKTKEWLYKSFFEWFPKYSFLEAYDFSKYKHLQMEWKVIEKLRQKLIELIKLKEIDMNI
;
A
#
# COMPACT_ATOMS: atom_id res chain seq x y z
N MET A 1 25.31 -41.91 -19.69
CA MET A 1 24.08 -42.25 -18.93
C MET A 1 24.23 -41.65 -17.55
N ASN A 2 23.46 -40.60 -17.26
CA ASN A 2 23.56 -39.87 -15.99
C ASN A 2 22.48 -40.42 -15.05
N THR A 3 22.85 -41.33 -14.16
CA THR A 3 21.95 -41.92 -13.17
C THR A 3 21.86 -40.99 -11.97
N ARG A 4 20.94 -40.03 -12.01
CA ARG A 4 20.48 -39.37 -10.78
C ARG A 4 19.72 -40.39 -9.95
N THR A 5 20.10 -40.54 -8.69
CA THR A 5 19.48 -41.49 -7.77
C THR A 5 18.07 -41.04 -7.42
N LEU A 6 17.17 -41.99 -7.15
CA LEU A 6 15.78 -41.73 -6.75
C LEU A 6 15.65 -40.77 -5.55
N SER A 7 16.70 -40.62 -4.73
CA SER A 7 16.76 -39.67 -3.61
C SER A 7 16.93 -38.20 -4.04
N GLU A 8 17.58 -37.93 -5.17
CA GLU A 8 17.73 -36.56 -5.69
C GLU A 8 16.43 -36.07 -6.35
N ILE A 9 15.63 -36.98 -6.88
CA ILE A 9 14.31 -36.68 -7.46
C ILE A 9 13.30 -36.37 -6.36
N THR A 10 13.39 -37.03 -5.19
CA THR A 10 12.49 -36.78 -4.05
C THR A 10 12.83 -35.50 -3.28
N GLN A 11 14.09 -35.05 -3.27
CA GLN A 11 14.47 -33.80 -2.60
C GLN A 11 14.07 -32.54 -3.39
N LEU A 12 13.80 -32.66 -4.70
CA LEU A 12 13.33 -31.55 -5.54
C LEU A 12 11.80 -31.41 -5.57
N GLN A 13 11.05 -32.29 -4.90
CA GLN A 13 9.58 -32.25 -4.83
C GLN A 13 9.03 -31.69 -3.50
N PHE A 14 9.89 -31.30 -2.57
CA PHE A 14 9.50 -30.54 -1.38
C PHE A 14 9.76 -29.04 -1.58
N ILE A 15 9.14 -28.46 -2.62
CA ILE A 15 8.76 -27.05 -2.53
C ILE A 15 7.67 -27.04 -1.46
N ASN A 16 7.99 -26.48 -0.29
CA ASN A 16 7.09 -26.36 0.85
C ASN A 16 5.68 -25.94 0.39
N PHE A 17 4.75 -26.88 0.31
CA PHE A 17 3.34 -26.59 0.12
C PHE A 17 2.84 -26.06 1.47
N ILE A 18 3.12 -24.78 1.72
CA ILE A 18 2.43 -24.03 2.76
C ILE A 18 0.97 -23.96 2.28
N PRO A 19 -0.02 -24.46 3.05
CA PRO A 19 -1.42 -24.36 2.65
C PRO A 19 -1.72 -22.91 2.26
N GLU A 20 -2.27 -22.65 1.08
CA GLU A 20 -2.36 -21.29 0.53
C GLU A 20 -3.18 -20.32 1.41
N GLY A 21 -4.14 -20.83 2.19
CA GLY A 21 -4.83 -20.09 3.25
C GLY A 21 -3.94 -19.61 4.40
N GLU A 22 -2.85 -20.32 4.69
CA GLU A 22 -1.82 -19.90 5.65
C GLU A 22 -1.02 -18.70 5.09
N THR A 23 -0.82 -18.65 3.76
CA THR A 23 -0.14 -17.53 3.10
C THR A 23 -0.97 -16.24 3.17
N LEU A 24 -2.28 -16.32 2.89
CA LEU A 24 -3.19 -15.18 3.00
C LEU A 24 -3.22 -14.63 4.43
N LYS A 25 -3.38 -15.54 5.42
CA LYS A 25 -3.42 -15.19 6.84
C LYS A 25 -2.12 -14.52 7.28
N LYS A 26 -0.96 -15.08 6.91
CA LYS A 26 0.35 -14.50 7.23
C LYS A 26 0.52 -13.09 6.65
N LEU A 27 0.06 -12.85 5.43
CA LEU A 27 0.12 -11.52 4.82
C LEU A 27 -0.80 -10.52 5.53
N ILE A 28 -2.01 -10.93 5.94
CA ILE A 28 -2.90 -10.10 6.77
C ILE A 28 -2.23 -9.75 8.09
N GLU A 29 -1.63 -10.73 8.77
CA GLU A 29 -0.90 -10.50 10.01
C GLU A 29 0.25 -9.52 9.81
N GLU A 30 1.04 -9.67 8.75
CA GLU A 30 2.13 -8.76 8.41
C GLU A 30 1.64 -7.33 8.18
N ILE A 31 0.57 -7.14 7.39
CA ILE A 31 -0.05 -5.83 7.15
C ILE A 31 -0.46 -5.17 8.47
N VAL A 32 -1.13 -5.93 9.35
CA VAL A 32 -1.57 -5.44 10.65
C VAL A 32 -0.38 -5.08 11.55
N GLN A 33 0.72 -5.85 11.50
CA GLN A 33 1.93 -5.53 12.26
C GLN A 33 2.60 -4.24 11.77
N ILE A 34 2.72 -4.06 10.44
CA ILE A 34 3.24 -2.81 9.87
C ILE A 34 2.35 -1.63 10.28
N TYR A 35 1.03 -1.78 10.16
CA TYR A 35 0.09 -0.75 10.59
C TYR A 35 0.23 -0.39 12.08
N LYS A 36 0.47 -1.36 12.96
CA LYS A 36 0.61 -1.10 14.41
C LYS A 36 1.95 -0.48 14.80
N HIS A 37 3.02 -0.81 14.09
CA HIS A 37 4.39 -0.53 14.54
C HIS A 37 5.14 0.51 13.70
N GLU A 38 4.74 0.72 12.45
CA GLU A 38 5.45 1.63 11.55
C GLU A 38 4.69 2.94 11.27
N THR A 39 3.37 3.00 11.50
CA THR A 39 2.60 4.24 11.29
C THR A 39 3.03 5.31 12.30
N ILE A 40 3.25 6.53 11.82
CA ILE A 40 3.61 7.63 12.70
C ILE A 40 2.33 8.11 13.38
N GLY A 41 2.26 8.02 14.71
CA GLY A 41 1.08 8.42 15.48
C GLY A 41 0.72 9.92 15.38
N GLN A 42 1.52 10.73 14.69
CA GLN A 42 1.27 12.15 14.46
C GLN A 42 1.36 12.49 12.97
N PHE A 43 0.31 13.12 12.44
CA PHE A 43 0.26 13.59 11.06
C PHE A 43 1.34 14.66 10.78
N PRO A 44 2.03 14.64 9.64
CA PRO A 44 3.24 15.45 9.38
C PRO A 44 2.91 16.91 8.98
N TYR A 45 2.15 17.64 9.81
CA TYR A 45 1.70 19.01 9.52
C TYR A 45 2.84 20.01 9.29
N LYS A 46 3.97 19.87 10.01
CA LYS A 46 5.12 20.77 9.85
C LYS A 46 5.74 20.63 8.47
N ASP A 47 5.89 19.40 8.02
CA ASP A 47 6.48 19.05 6.74
C ASP A 47 5.58 19.49 5.59
N PHE A 48 4.26 19.31 5.71
CA PHE A 48 3.30 19.83 4.73
C PHE A 48 3.35 21.35 4.61
N ARG A 49 3.41 22.09 5.72
CA ARG A 49 3.55 23.55 5.66
C ARG A 49 4.84 23.98 4.94
N GLN A 50 5.94 23.26 5.17
CA GLN A 50 7.19 23.54 4.46
C GLN A 50 7.09 23.19 2.97
N LEU A 51 6.43 22.08 2.63
CA LEU A 51 6.16 21.70 1.24
C LEU A 51 5.33 22.76 0.51
N GLU A 52 4.22 23.21 1.12
CA GLU A 52 3.38 24.27 0.56
C GLU A 52 4.15 25.59 0.39
N HIS A 53 5.04 25.91 1.33
CA HIS A 53 5.91 27.07 1.21
C HIS A 53 6.91 26.95 0.06
N ASP A 54 7.59 25.80 -0.05
CA ASP A 54 8.63 25.59 -1.06
C ASP A 54 8.07 25.55 -2.49
N PHE A 55 6.81 25.16 -2.64
CA PHE A 55 6.10 25.01 -3.93
C PHE A 55 4.94 26.00 -4.08
N THR A 56 5.02 27.16 -3.41
CA THR A 56 3.90 28.09 -3.31
C THR A 56 3.35 28.52 -4.68
N GLU A 57 4.19 28.74 -5.68
CA GLU A 57 3.72 29.15 -7.01
C GLU A 57 3.03 28.01 -7.76
N GLU A 58 3.55 26.79 -7.65
CA GLU A 58 2.95 25.59 -8.23
C GLU A 58 1.60 25.26 -7.59
N PHE A 59 1.48 25.40 -6.26
CA PHE A 59 0.20 25.25 -5.56
C PHE A 59 -0.82 26.29 -6.01
N ARG A 60 -0.43 27.57 -6.09
CA ARG A 60 -1.31 28.64 -6.59
C ARG A 60 -1.79 28.38 -8.02
N LYS A 61 -0.92 27.83 -8.88
CA LYS A 61 -1.24 27.55 -10.27
C LYS A 61 -2.14 26.32 -10.44
N ASN A 62 -1.83 25.22 -9.76
CA ASN A 62 -2.41 23.91 -10.06
C ASN A 62 -3.49 23.47 -9.07
N ALA A 63 -3.44 23.96 -7.83
CA ALA A 63 -4.37 23.58 -6.76
C ALA A 63 -4.79 24.81 -5.92
N PRO A 64 -5.30 25.89 -6.56
CA PRO A 64 -5.73 27.07 -5.83
C PRO A 64 -6.89 26.73 -4.89
N HIS A 65 -6.82 27.19 -3.64
CA HIS A 65 -7.83 26.97 -2.59
C HIS A 65 -7.95 25.53 -2.08
N GLU A 66 -7.05 24.65 -2.46
CA GLU A 66 -7.03 23.26 -2.01
C GLU A 66 -6.16 23.09 -0.76
N LEU A 67 -6.43 22.03 0.01
CA LEU A 67 -5.67 21.65 1.19
C LEU A 67 -5.05 20.28 0.98
N ILE A 68 -3.77 20.22 0.58
CA ILE A 68 -3.07 18.94 0.34
C ILE A 68 -3.07 18.06 1.59
N THR A 69 -3.04 18.66 2.76
CA THR A 69 -3.15 17.94 4.04
C THR A 69 -4.46 17.16 4.18
N ALA A 70 -5.59 17.74 3.73
CA ALA A 70 -6.90 17.08 3.80
C ALA A 70 -7.01 15.93 2.78
N ASP A 71 -6.52 16.15 1.56
CA ASP A 71 -6.49 15.13 0.51
C ASP A 71 -5.56 13.97 0.88
N PHE A 72 -4.37 14.27 1.40
CA PHE A 72 -3.43 13.26 1.85
C PHE A 72 -3.98 12.48 3.04
N ASN A 73 -4.64 13.14 3.98
CA ASN A 73 -5.30 12.45 5.10
C ASN A 73 -6.40 11.51 4.59
N THR A 74 -7.18 11.90 3.58
CA THR A 74 -8.18 11.03 2.94
C THR A 74 -7.54 9.77 2.36
N TYR A 75 -6.47 9.92 1.58
CA TYR A 75 -5.72 8.81 0.99
C TYR A 75 -5.11 7.87 2.05
N MET A 76 -4.46 8.46 3.05
CA MET A 76 -3.87 7.74 4.17
C MET A 76 -4.93 6.95 4.95
N MET A 77 -6.06 7.58 5.30
CA MET A 77 -7.13 6.93 6.06
C MET A 77 -7.79 5.78 5.29
N PHE A 78 -7.89 5.86 3.97
CA PHE A 78 -8.33 4.72 3.16
C PHE A 78 -7.39 3.51 3.34
N ILE A 79 -6.08 3.72 3.19
CA ILE A 79 -5.08 2.64 3.29
C ILE A 79 -4.99 2.12 4.74
N TYR A 80 -5.00 3.01 5.73
CA TYR A 80 -4.94 2.63 7.15
C TYR A 80 -6.21 1.91 7.61
N GLY A 81 -7.39 2.35 7.16
CA GLY A 81 -8.65 1.66 7.45
C GLY A 81 -8.62 0.21 6.97
N LEU A 82 -8.13 -0.04 5.75
CA LEU A 82 -7.95 -1.39 5.22
C LEU A 82 -6.90 -2.18 6.03
N SER A 83 -5.76 -1.57 6.31
CA SER A 83 -4.61 -2.20 6.99
C SER A 83 -4.88 -2.54 8.45
N SER A 84 -5.79 -1.81 9.10
CA SER A 84 -6.23 -2.06 10.48
C SER A 84 -7.11 -3.32 10.64
N GLY A 85 -7.45 -3.98 9.52
CA GLY A 85 -8.31 -5.17 9.47
C GLY A 85 -9.57 -4.99 8.62
N GLY A 86 -9.88 -3.76 8.18
CA GLY A 86 -11.05 -3.47 7.33
C GLY A 86 -11.03 -4.20 5.98
N ILE A 87 -9.86 -4.66 5.52
CA ILE A 87 -9.73 -5.42 4.28
C ILE A 87 -10.42 -6.79 4.34
N VAL A 88 -10.53 -7.44 5.51
CA VAL A 88 -11.02 -8.83 5.64
C VAL A 88 -12.44 -8.98 5.09
N MET A 89 -13.36 -8.09 5.48
CA MET A 89 -14.74 -8.15 4.99
C MET A 89 -14.84 -7.82 3.49
N LYS A 90 -13.98 -6.92 2.99
CA LYS A 90 -13.96 -6.50 1.60
C LYS A 90 -13.42 -7.57 0.66
N LEU A 91 -12.61 -8.51 1.16
CA LEU A 91 -12.09 -9.62 0.38
C LEU A 91 -13.13 -10.71 0.08
N GLU A 92 -14.18 -10.84 0.90
CA GLU A 92 -15.19 -11.88 0.71
C GLU A 92 -16.23 -11.51 -0.35
N ASP A 93 -16.57 -10.22 -0.48
CA ASP A 93 -17.50 -9.75 -1.51
C ASP A 93 -16.75 -9.38 -2.81
N PRO A 94 -17.06 -10.00 -3.97
CA PRO A 94 -16.37 -9.72 -5.23
C PRO A 94 -16.45 -8.27 -5.71
N LEU A 95 -17.58 -7.61 -5.50
CA LEU A 95 -17.79 -6.23 -5.95
C LEU A 95 -16.99 -5.25 -5.09
N GLU A 96 -17.01 -5.42 -3.77
CA GLU A 96 -16.21 -4.63 -2.84
C GLU A 96 -14.71 -4.87 -3.01
N ARG A 97 -14.30 -6.10 -3.28
CA ARG A 97 -12.91 -6.43 -3.62
C ARG A 97 -12.47 -5.71 -4.90
N TYR A 98 -13.28 -5.76 -5.96
CA TYR A 98 -13.01 -5.05 -7.21
C TYR A 98 -12.87 -3.53 -7.00
N LYS A 99 -13.84 -2.89 -6.34
CA LYS A 99 -13.78 -1.44 -6.05
C LYS A 99 -12.55 -1.08 -5.21
N THR A 100 -12.25 -1.89 -4.19
CA THR A 100 -11.11 -1.66 -3.31
C THR A 100 -9.80 -1.77 -4.08
N LYS A 101 -9.70 -2.75 -4.97
CA LYS A 101 -8.58 -2.92 -5.90
C LYS A 101 -8.40 -1.69 -6.79
N GLU A 102 -9.45 -1.25 -7.48
CA GLU A 102 -9.39 -0.07 -8.36
C GLU A 102 -8.82 1.17 -7.66
N TRP A 103 -9.23 1.40 -6.40
CA TRP A 103 -8.73 2.51 -5.60
C TRP A 103 -7.29 2.31 -5.11
N LEU A 104 -6.92 1.10 -4.71
CA LEU A 104 -5.56 0.79 -4.28
C LEU A 104 -4.55 0.87 -5.42
N TYR A 105 -4.95 0.59 -6.67
CA TYR A 105 -4.02 0.64 -7.81
C TYR A 105 -3.58 2.06 -8.16
N LYS A 106 -4.40 3.06 -7.81
CA LYS A 106 -4.08 4.47 -7.99
C LYS A 106 -3.15 4.97 -6.89
N SER A 107 -2.08 5.63 -7.30
CA SER A 107 -1.22 6.47 -6.46
C SER A 107 -1.98 7.69 -5.93
N PHE A 108 -1.38 8.38 -4.95
CA PHE A 108 -1.91 9.66 -4.45
C PHE A 108 -2.14 10.67 -5.58
N PHE A 109 -1.21 10.77 -6.54
CA PHE A 109 -1.32 11.72 -7.65
C PHE A 109 -2.40 11.32 -8.67
N GLU A 110 -2.75 10.04 -8.77
CA GLU A 110 -3.89 9.60 -9.57
C GLU A 110 -5.24 9.84 -8.86
N TRP A 111 -5.27 9.82 -7.52
CA TRP A 111 -6.44 10.26 -6.74
C TRP A 111 -6.63 11.77 -6.82
N PHE A 112 -5.53 12.51 -6.77
CA PHE A 112 -5.52 13.97 -6.72
C PHE A 112 -4.57 14.56 -7.78
N PRO A 113 -4.96 14.54 -9.08
CA PRO A 113 -4.10 14.95 -10.20
C PRO A 113 -3.59 16.40 -10.13
N LYS A 114 -4.29 17.26 -9.39
CA LYS A 114 -3.89 18.64 -9.11
C LYS A 114 -2.52 18.77 -8.41
N TYR A 115 -2.03 17.71 -7.78
CA TYR A 115 -0.71 17.66 -7.14
C TYR A 115 0.35 16.92 -7.96
N SER A 116 0.06 16.51 -9.21
CA SER A 116 0.99 15.77 -10.07
C SER A 116 2.34 16.49 -10.28
N PHE A 117 2.37 17.83 -10.15
CA PHE A 117 3.62 18.58 -10.17
C PHE A 117 4.61 18.13 -9.09
N LEU A 118 4.15 17.54 -7.98
CA LEU A 118 5.03 17.03 -6.93
C LEU A 118 5.64 15.65 -7.22
N GLU A 119 5.15 14.92 -8.23
CA GLU A 119 5.51 13.51 -8.47
C GLU A 119 6.99 13.31 -8.80
N ALA A 120 7.60 14.29 -9.47
CA ALA A 120 9.02 14.24 -9.85
C ALA A 120 9.98 14.63 -8.71
N TYR A 121 9.48 15.06 -7.56
CA TYR A 121 10.30 15.65 -6.50
C TYR A 121 10.64 14.65 -5.39
N ASP A 122 11.87 14.77 -4.88
CA ASP A 122 12.31 14.02 -3.71
C ASP A 122 11.82 14.70 -2.43
N PHE A 123 11.05 13.96 -1.63
CA PHE A 123 10.57 14.41 -0.32
C PHE A 123 11.55 14.16 0.83
N SER A 124 12.79 13.71 0.58
CA SER A 124 13.78 13.40 1.62
C SER A 124 14.05 14.54 2.62
N LYS A 125 13.89 15.80 2.19
CA LYS A 125 13.98 16.98 3.09
C LYS A 125 12.83 17.07 4.10
N TYR A 126 11.68 16.48 3.80
CA TYR A 126 10.48 16.44 4.64
C TYR A 126 10.43 15.11 5.40
N LYS A 127 11.23 14.99 6.46
CA LYS A 127 11.53 13.69 7.11
C LYS A 127 10.29 12.91 7.54
N HIS A 128 9.34 13.55 8.23
CA HIS A 128 8.14 12.88 8.72
C HIS A 128 7.18 12.56 7.59
N LEU A 129 7.02 13.47 6.63
CA LEU A 129 6.22 13.22 5.42
C LEU A 129 6.80 12.03 4.64
N GLN A 130 8.11 11.98 4.41
CA GLN A 130 8.77 10.91 3.69
C GLN A 130 8.66 9.56 4.41
N MET A 131 8.77 9.55 5.74
CA MET A 131 8.55 8.34 6.52
C MET A 131 7.10 7.86 6.41
N GLU A 132 6.13 8.75 6.59
CA GLU A 132 4.70 8.42 6.50
C GLU A 132 4.33 7.92 5.09
N TRP A 133 4.83 8.60 4.05
CA TRP A 133 4.61 8.22 2.66
C TRP A 133 5.12 6.81 2.36
N LYS A 134 6.32 6.46 2.86
CA LYS A 134 6.89 5.12 2.68
C LYS A 134 6.04 4.04 3.33
N VAL A 135 5.51 4.30 4.54
CA VAL A 135 4.67 3.34 5.26
C VAL A 135 3.34 3.14 4.54
N ILE A 136 2.70 4.23 4.13
CA ILE A 136 1.46 4.20 3.34
C ILE A 136 1.67 3.40 2.05
N GLU A 137 2.74 3.66 1.31
CA GLU A 137 3.01 2.97 0.05
C GLU A 137 3.34 1.49 0.26
N LYS A 138 4.12 1.16 1.30
CA LYS A 138 4.40 -0.22 1.70
C LYS A 138 3.11 -0.98 2.02
N LEU A 139 2.20 -0.37 2.78
CA LEU A 139 0.90 -0.96 3.11
C LEU A 139 0.03 -1.13 1.86
N ARG A 140 -0.04 -0.11 0.99
CA ARG A 140 -0.79 -0.16 -0.28
C ARG A 140 -0.36 -1.34 -1.14
N GLN A 141 0.95 -1.53 -1.33
CA GLN A 141 1.48 -2.64 -2.13
C GLN A 141 1.13 -4.00 -1.55
N LYS A 142 1.21 -4.16 -0.22
CA LYS A 142 0.81 -5.40 0.45
C LYS A 142 -0.69 -5.67 0.37
N LEU A 143 -1.53 -4.65 0.45
CA LEU A 143 -2.97 -4.80 0.24
C LEU A 143 -3.29 -5.23 -1.21
N ILE A 144 -2.56 -4.71 -2.20
CA ILE A 144 -2.69 -5.16 -3.60
C ILE A 144 -2.27 -6.62 -3.74
N GLU A 145 -1.15 -7.02 -3.13
CA GLU A 145 -0.68 -8.41 -3.09
C GLU A 145 -1.73 -9.33 -2.46
N LEU A 146 -2.33 -8.92 -1.34
CA LEU A 146 -3.37 -9.66 -0.65
C LEU A 146 -4.61 -9.90 -1.53
N ILE A 147 -5.05 -8.87 -2.25
CA ILE A 147 -6.17 -9.00 -3.19
C ILE A 147 -5.82 -9.97 -4.32
N LYS A 148 -4.62 -9.88 -4.90
CA LYS A 148 -4.17 -10.80 -5.96
C LYS A 148 -4.16 -12.26 -5.47
N LEU A 149 -3.68 -12.50 -4.26
CA LEU A 149 -3.67 -13.84 -3.66
C LEU A 149 -5.09 -14.38 -3.46
N LYS A 150 -6.01 -13.58 -2.92
CA LYS A 150 -7.43 -13.97 -2.76
C LYS A 150 -8.07 -14.28 -4.12
N GLU A 151 -7.78 -13.49 -5.16
CA GLU A 151 -8.31 -13.73 -6.51
C GLU A 151 -7.77 -15.04 -7.13
N ILE A 152 -6.54 -15.43 -6.84
CA ILE A 152 -6.00 -16.74 -7.27
C ILE A 152 -6.73 -17.88 -6.55
N ASP A 153 -6.93 -17.76 -5.23
CA ASP A 153 -7.63 -18.76 -4.39
C ASP A 153 -9.04 -19.09 -4.88
N MET A 154 -9.81 -18.11 -5.36
CA MET A 154 -11.18 -18.34 -5.86
C MET A 154 -11.25 -18.86 -7.30
N ASN A 155 -10.13 -18.90 -8.04
CA ASN A 155 -10.09 -19.35 -9.43
C ASN A 155 -9.59 -20.80 -9.58
N ILE A 156 -9.43 -21.53 -8.46
CA ILE A 156 -9.04 -22.95 -8.39
C ILE A 156 -10.25 -23.79 -7.96
#